data_AF-A0A0S8AA17-F1
#
_entry.id   AF-A0A0S8AA17-F1
#
_cell.length_a   1.000
_cell.length_b   1.000
_cell.length_c   1.000
_cell.angle_alpha   90.00
_cell.angle_beta   90.00
_cell.angle_gamma   90.00
#
_symmetry.space_group_name_H-M   'P 1'
#
loop_
_entity.id
_entity.type
_entity.pdbx_description
1 polymer ?
#
loop_
_entity_poly.entity_id
_entity_poly.type
_entity_poly.pdbx_seq_one_letter_code
_entity_poly.pdbx_strand_id
1 'polypeptide(L)'
;MKHGRFLAVAGFVLVAGLWAVPVLAQDRPKPVSHDTAGREQCLMCHKAGAMEPVPDAPASHADRGNESCLWCHATDSPMLTADAKAIPHDTAGREQCMMCHKAGAMEPVPDAPANHEGREVKYCTLCHKPAG
;
A
#
# COMPACT_ATOMS: atom_id res chain seq x y z
N MET A 1 -0.24 12.77 75.91
CA MET A 1 0.43 11.48 75.61
C MET A 1 -0.12 10.95 74.29
N LYS A 2 0.76 10.30 73.50
CA LYS A 2 0.58 9.70 72.17
C LYS A 2 0.87 10.63 70.99
N HIS A 3 2.14 10.67 70.56
CA HIS A 3 2.74 9.89 69.45
C HIS A 3 2.33 10.52 68.10
N GLY A 4 3.21 10.95 67.21
CA GLY A 4 4.59 10.54 66.96
C GLY A 4 4.73 10.49 65.44
N ARG A 5 5.53 11.42 64.92
CA ARG A 5 6.09 11.58 63.57
C ARG A 5 5.98 10.35 62.65
N PHE A 6 5.43 10.55 61.45
CA PHE A 6 5.82 9.76 60.27
C PHE A 6 5.98 10.68 59.06
N LEU A 7 7.23 11.01 58.76
CA LEU A 7 7.70 11.37 57.44
C LEU A 7 8.09 10.07 56.74
N ALA A 8 7.49 9.78 55.58
CA ALA A 8 8.12 8.95 54.55
C ALA A 8 7.56 9.38 53.20
N VAL A 9 8.35 10.16 52.47
CA VAL A 9 8.17 10.52 51.07
C VAL A 9 8.99 9.54 50.24
N ALA A 10 8.51 9.28 49.01
CA ALA A 10 9.17 8.64 47.87
C ALA A 10 9.31 7.10 47.90
N GLY A 11 9.09 6.37 46.80
CA GLY A 11 8.90 6.80 45.42
C GLY A 11 8.09 5.75 44.66
N PHE A 12 7.16 6.24 43.84
CA PHE A 12 6.45 5.43 42.87
C PHE A 12 7.33 5.37 41.62
N VAL A 13 8.06 4.28 41.42
CA VAL A 13 8.80 4.05 40.18
C VAL A 13 7.77 3.72 39.10
N LEU A 14 7.36 4.75 38.36
CA LEU A 14 6.68 4.58 37.07
C LEU A 14 7.69 3.99 36.09
N VAL A 15 7.66 2.67 35.92
CA VAL A 15 8.28 2.02 34.76
C VAL A 15 7.38 2.35 33.56
N ALA A 16 7.62 3.51 32.95
CA ALA A 16 6.99 3.88 31.69
C ALA A 16 7.52 2.93 30.61
N GLY A 17 6.70 1.94 30.25
CA GLY A 17 6.96 1.03 29.15
C GLY A 17 7.05 1.78 27.84
N LEU A 18 8.27 2.00 27.35
CA LEU A 18 8.55 2.30 25.95
C LEU A 18 8.45 0.99 25.17
N TRP A 19 7.22 0.52 24.96
CA TRP A 19 6.94 -0.38 23.86
C TRP A 19 7.02 0.46 22.60
N ALA A 20 8.21 0.49 21.99
CA ALA A 20 8.37 0.95 20.62
C ALA A 20 7.43 0.09 19.76
N VAL A 21 6.26 0.63 19.43
CA VAL A 21 5.43 0.07 18.39
C VAL A 21 6.31 0.13 17.14
N PRO A 22 6.67 -1.01 16.52
CA PRO A 22 7.32 -0.92 15.23
C PRO A 22 6.33 -0.25 14.32
N VAL A 23 6.65 0.98 13.90
CA VAL A 23 6.05 1.58 12.73
C VAL A 23 6.28 0.56 11.63
N LEU A 24 5.23 -0.16 11.25
CA LEU A 24 5.28 -1.09 10.14
C LEU A 24 5.67 -0.25 8.93
N ALA A 25 6.93 -0.35 8.52
CA ALA A 25 7.37 0.19 7.25
C ALA A 25 6.42 -0.41 6.21
N GLN A 26 5.68 0.44 5.49
CA GLN A 26 4.96 -0.03 4.31
C GLN A 26 6.01 -0.67 3.40
N ASP A 27 5.92 -1.98 3.22
CA ASP A 27 6.80 -2.72 2.33
C ASP A 27 6.62 -2.15 0.92
N ARG A 28 7.53 -1.23 0.56
CA ARG A 28 7.58 -0.71 -0.79
C ARG A 28 7.85 -1.88 -1.74
N PRO A 29 7.19 -1.93 -2.90
CA PRO A 29 7.51 -2.92 -3.92
C PRO A 29 9.02 -2.89 -4.23
N LYS A 30 9.59 -4.02 -4.65
CA LYS A 30 10.95 -4.07 -5.19
C LYS A 30 10.87 -4.01 -6.71
N PRO A 31 11.75 -3.28 -7.41
CA PRO A 31 11.77 -3.33 -8.86
C PRO A 31 12.09 -4.76 -9.35
N VAL A 32 11.63 -5.11 -10.55
CA VAL A 32 12.02 -6.37 -11.23
C VAL A 32 13.54 -6.39 -11.38
N SER A 33 14.18 -7.51 -11.01
CA SER A 33 15.64 -7.66 -11.00
C SER A 33 16.22 -8.21 -12.31
N HIS A 34 15.38 -8.54 -13.27
CA HIS A 34 15.74 -9.09 -14.57
C HIS A 34 14.98 -8.38 -15.69
N ASP A 35 15.48 -8.52 -16.92
CA ASP A 35 14.76 -8.05 -18.10
C ASP A 35 13.43 -8.80 -18.27
N THR A 36 12.40 -8.10 -18.76
CA THR A 36 11.05 -8.64 -18.97
C THR A 36 10.73 -8.91 -20.44
N ALA A 37 11.59 -8.49 -21.38
CA ALA A 37 11.36 -8.73 -22.80
C ALA A 37 11.22 -10.24 -23.10
N GLY A 38 10.08 -10.62 -23.69
CA GLY A 38 9.70 -12.02 -23.96
C GLY A 38 9.30 -12.83 -22.72
N ARG A 39 9.14 -12.17 -21.57
CA ARG A 39 8.80 -12.77 -20.25
C ARG A 39 7.70 -11.99 -19.54
N GLU A 40 6.76 -11.44 -20.30
CA GLU A 40 5.68 -10.57 -19.81
C GLU A 40 4.61 -11.34 -19.01
N GLN A 41 4.55 -12.67 -19.18
CA GLN A 41 3.66 -13.55 -18.41
C GLN A 41 4.31 -13.92 -17.07
N CYS A 42 4.47 -12.95 -16.17
CA CYS A 42 5.18 -13.07 -14.89
C CYS A 42 4.84 -14.35 -14.09
N LEU A 43 3.55 -14.69 -14.00
CA LEU A 43 3.01 -15.83 -13.27
C LEU A 43 3.33 -17.20 -13.89
N MET A 44 3.97 -17.24 -15.07
CA MET A 44 4.54 -18.50 -15.59
C MET A 44 5.70 -19.01 -14.73
N CYS A 45 6.42 -18.10 -14.05
CA CYS A 45 7.54 -18.45 -13.17
C CYS A 45 7.27 -18.04 -11.71
N HIS A 46 6.61 -16.91 -11.49
CA HIS A 46 6.38 -16.35 -10.14
C HIS A 46 5.05 -16.79 -9.51
N LYS A 47 4.28 -17.70 -10.12
CA LYS A 47 3.13 -18.28 -9.43
C LYS A 47 3.62 -19.31 -8.41
N ALA A 48 2.93 -19.41 -7.27
CA ALA A 48 3.19 -20.40 -6.23
C ALA A 48 3.55 -21.79 -6.77
N GLY A 49 4.80 -22.20 -6.57
CA GLY A 49 5.32 -23.51 -6.97
C GLY A 49 5.45 -23.73 -8.49
N ALA A 50 5.42 -22.68 -9.30
CA ALA A 50 5.56 -22.81 -10.76
C ALA A 50 7.00 -23.11 -11.19
N MET A 51 8.00 -22.57 -10.49
CA MET A 51 9.41 -22.76 -10.78
C MET A 51 10.26 -22.66 -9.51
N GLU A 52 10.67 -23.81 -8.95
CA GLU A 52 11.42 -23.91 -7.67
C GLU A 52 12.57 -22.90 -7.47
N PRO A 53 13.46 -22.64 -8.45
CA PRO A 53 14.55 -21.66 -8.25
C PRO A 53 14.09 -20.20 -8.29
N VAL A 54 12.82 -19.91 -8.63
CA VAL A 54 12.29 -18.56 -8.75
C VAL A 54 11.39 -18.24 -7.55
N PRO A 55 11.60 -17.10 -6.87
CA PRO A 55 10.73 -16.71 -5.77
C PRO A 55 9.28 -16.52 -6.23
N ASP A 56 8.35 -17.11 -5.47
CA ASP A 56 6.93 -16.93 -5.69
C ASP A 56 6.49 -15.48 -5.42
N ALA A 57 5.45 -15.04 -6.14
CA ALA A 57 4.70 -13.85 -5.80
C ALA A 57 4.11 -14.01 -4.38
N PRO A 58 4.13 -12.95 -3.56
CA PRO A 58 3.51 -12.98 -2.24
C PRO A 58 2.07 -13.49 -2.28
N ALA A 59 1.65 -14.23 -1.25
CA ALA A 59 0.27 -14.73 -1.15
C ALA A 59 -0.79 -13.60 -1.18
N SER A 60 -0.42 -12.39 -0.75
CA SER A 60 -1.26 -11.19 -0.85
C SER A 60 -1.54 -10.72 -2.29
N HIS A 61 -0.91 -11.35 -3.29
CA HIS A 61 -1.11 -11.11 -4.71
C HIS A 61 -2.02 -12.16 -5.37
N ALA A 62 -2.70 -13.03 -4.60
CA ALA A 62 -3.51 -14.13 -5.15
C ALA A 62 -4.55 -13.68 -6.20
N ASP A 63 -5.13 -12.48 -6.03
CA ASP A 63 -6.15 -11.93 -6.93
C ASP A 63 -5.57 -11.00 -8.02
N ARG A 64 -4.26 -11.02 -8.23
CA ARG A 64 -3.57 -10.17 -9.22
C ARG A 64 -3.18 -10.96 -10.45
N GLY A 65 -3.53 -10.45 -11.63
CA GLY A 65 -3.09 -10.99 -12.91
C GLY A 65 -1.75 -10.40 -13.37
N ASN A 66 -1.21 -10.96 -14.45
CA ASN A 66 0.07 -10.55 -15.06
C ASN A 66 0.11 -9.06 -15.43
N GLU A 67 -1.03 -8.50 -15.82
CA GLU A 67 -1.18 -7.10 -16.20
C GLU A 67 -0.79 -6.12 -15.09
N SER A 68 -0.90 -6.56 -13.83
CA SER A 68 -0.73 -5.70 -12.66
C SER A 68 0.69 -5.67 -12.10
N CYS A 69 1.54 -6.63 -12.46
CA CYS A 69 2.87 -6.79 -11.86
C CYS A 69 3.74 -5.55 -12.07
N LEU A 70 3.76 -5.05 -13.31
CA LEU A 70 4.57 -3.89 -13.69
C LEU A 70 3.99 -2.55 -13.19
N TRP A 71 2.75 -2.50 -12.71
CA TRP A 71 2.22 -1.28 -12.08
C TRP A 71 2.97 -0.90 -10.81
N CYS A 72 3.59 -1.86 -10.14
CA CYS A 72 4.36 -1.66 -8.91
C CYS A 72 5.85 -1.99 -9.06
N HIS A 73 6.18 -3.02 -9.86
CA HIS A 73 7.52 -3.57 -9.94
C HIS A 73 8.34 -3.02 -11.13
N ALA A 74 7.77 -2.24 -12.04
CA ALA A 74 8.55 -1.53 -13.05
C ALA A 74 9.43 -0.47 -12.39
N THR A 75 10.68 -0.30 -12.83
CA THR A 75 11.65 0.62 -12.21
C THR A 75 11.17 2.07 -12.17
N ASP A 76 10.36 2.47 -13.15
CA ASP A 76 9.76 3.79 -13.30
C ASP A 76 8.33 3.88 -12.73
N SER A 77 7.84 2.82 -12.06
CA SER A 77 6.52 2.81 -11.43
C SER A 77 6.37 3.99 -10.46
N PRO A 78 5.22 4.71 -10.46
CA PRO A 78 4.91 5.71 -9.44
C PRO A 78 4.96 5.15 -8.01
N MET A 79 4.70 3.86 -7.82
CA MET A 79 4.78 3.21 -6.50
C MET A 79 6.23 3.06 -6.00
N LEU A 80 7.22 3.25 -6.87
CA LEU A 80 8.64 3.30 -6.52
C LEU A 80 9.19 4.73 -6.53
N THR A 81 8.67 5.61 -7.39
CA THR A 81 9.29 6.91 -7.70
C THR A 81 8.58 8.12 -7.08
N ALA A 82 7.27 8.08 -6.85
CA ALA A 82 6.51 9.30 -6.51
C ALA A 82 5.32 9.12 -5.54
N ASP A 83 5.04 7.89 -5.07
CA ASP A 83 3.88 7.49 -4.27
C ASP A 83 2.52 7.86 -4.92
N ALA A 84 1.48 7.04 -4.71
CA ALA A 84 0.15 7.36 -5.22
C ALA A 84 -0.54 8.41 -4.34
N LYS A 85 -1.27 9.36 -4.98
CA LYS A 85 -2.02 10.39 -4.25
C LYS A 85 -3.13 9.74 -3.41
N ALA A 86 -3.29 10.19 -2.16
CA ALA A 86 -4.41 9.76 -1.33
C ALA A 86 -5.75 10.27 -1.88
N ILE A 87 -6.84 9.53 -1.63
CA ILE A 87 -8.21 9.90 -1.97
C ILE A 87 -8.70 10.90 -0.91
N PRO A 88 -8.98 12.17 -1.26
CA PRO A 88 -9.29 13.21 -0.28
C PRO A 88 -10.77 13.24 0.15
N HIS A 89 -11.56 12.27 -0.29
CA HIS A 89 -13.00 12.20 -0.05
C HIS A 89 -13.43 10.77 0.29
N ASP A 90 -14.61 10.64 0.88
CA ASP A 90 -15.23 9.34 1.14
C ASP A 90 -15.52 8.61 -0.18
N THR A 91 -15.36 7.29 -0.16
CA THR A 91 -15.66 6.38 -1.27
C THR A 91 -16.96 5.60 -1.07
N ALA A 92 -17.55 5.61 0.13
CA ALA A 92 -18.80 4.90 0.40
C ALA A 92 -19.94 5.43 -0.51
N GLY A 93 -20.54 4.54 -1.29
CA GLY A 93 -21.55 4.87 -2.30
C GLY A 93 -20.98 5.54 -3.56
N ARG A 94 -19.65 5.59 -3.71
CA ARG A 94 -18.92 6.20 -4.84
C ARG A 94 -17.83 5.26 -5.38
N GLU A 95 -18.07 3.96 -5.30
CA GLU A 95 -17.10 2.93 -5.67
C GLU A 95 -16.82 2.91 -7.18
N GLN A 96 -17.75 3.42 -8.00
CA GLN A 96 -17.58 3.58 -9.44
C GLN A 96 -16.75 4.84 -9.77
N CYS A 97 -15.45 4.82 -9.45
CA CYS A 97 -14.55 5.99 -9.51
C CYS A 97 -14.64 6.75 -10.84
N MET A 98 -14.75 6.01 -11.96
CA MET A 98 -14.76 6.58 -13.31
C MET A 98 -16.06 7.30 -13.68
N MET A 99 -17.10 7.29 -12.83
CA MET A 99 -18.27 8.13 -13.02
C MET A 99 -17.95 9.63 -12.92
N CYS A 100 -16.91 9.99 -12.14
CA CYS A 100 -16.46 11.38 -11.99
C CYS A 100 -15.04 11.59 -12.50
N HIS A 101 -14.15 10.58 -12.36
CA HIS A 101 -12.73 10.71 -12.75
C HIS A 101 -12.44 10.31 -14.20
N LYS A 102 -13.44 9.98 -15.01
CA LYS A 102 -13.25 9.83 -16.46
C LYS A 102 -13.00 11.21 -17.08
N ALA A 103 -12.12 11.26 -18.07
CA ALA A 103 -11.81 12.45 -18.87
C ALA A 103 -13.05 13.32 -19.15
N GLY A 104 -13.11 14.50 -18.56
CA GLY A 104 -14.17 15.50 -18.76
C GLY A 104 -15.55 15.11 -18.21
N ALA A 105 -15.65 14.12 -17.32
CA ALA A 105 -16.94 13.67 -16.80
C ALA A 105 -17.55 14.65 -15.79
N MET A 106 -16.74 15.31 -14.95
CA MET A 106 -17.24 16.20 -13.90
C MET A 106 -16.22 17.28 -13.52
N GLU A 107 -16.41 18.53 -13.93
CA GLU A 107 -15.60 19.66 -13.44
C GLU A 107 -16.09 20.07 -12.02
N PRO A 108 -15.21 20.37 -11.04
CA PRO A 108 -13.74 20.45 -11.09
C PRO A 108 -13.01 19.18 -10.59
N VAL A 109 -13.60 18.00 -10.76
CA VAL A 109 -12.97 16.73 -10.35
C VAL A 109 -11.81 16.42 -11.31
N PRO A 110 -10.60 16.14 -10.80
CA PRO A 110 -9.46 15.83 -11.65
C PRO A 110 -9.67 14.49 -12.36
N ASP A 111 -9.32 14.45 -13.65
CA ASP A 111 -9.34 13.24 -14.45
C ASP A 111 -8.29 12.22 -13.99
N ALA A 112 -8.60 10.93 -14.16
CA ALA A 112 -7.60 9.87 -14.05
C ALA A 112 -6.50 10.08 -15.10
N PRO A 113 -5.21 9.94 -14.75
CA PRO A 113 -4.13 10.14 -15.69
C PRO A 113 -4.19 9.15 -16.87
N ALA A 114 -3.74 9.56 -18.05
CA ALA A 114 -3.80 8.74 -19.27
C ALA A 114 -3.14 7.35 -19.12
N ASN A 115 -2.09 7.22 -18.30
CA ASN A 115 -1.45 5.93 -18.02
C ASN A 115 -2.28 4.97 -17.14
N HIS A 116 -3.51 5.34 -16.78
CA HIS A 116 -4.51 4.49 -16.13
C HIS A 116 -5.51 3.88 -17.12
N GLU A 117 -5.35 4.13 -18.42
CA GLU A 117 -6.19 3.52 -19.46
C GLU A 117 -6.20 1.98 -19.33
N GLY A 118 -7.39 1.39 -19.46
CA GLY A 118 -7.58 -0.07 -19.36
C GLY A 118 -7.57 -0.65 -17.95
N ARG A 119 -7.29 0.14 -16.90
CA ARG A 119 -7.36 -0.35 -15.51
C ARG A 119 -8.81 -0.44 -15.04
N GLU A 120 -9.17 -1.60 -14.50
CA GLU A 120 -10.48 -1.78 -13.88
C GLU A 120 -10.62 -0.97 -12.58
N VAL A 121 -11.84 -0.53 -12.29
CA VAL A 121 -12.20 0.27 -11.10
C VAL A 121 -11.77 -0.40 -9.80
N LYS A 122 -11.79 -1.74 -9.73
CA LYS A 122 -11.37 -2.50 -8.55
C LYS A 122 -9.89 -2.28 -8.16
N TYR A 123 -9.06 -1.77 -9.09
CA TYR A 123 -7.63 -1.54 -8.86
C TYR A 123 -7.31 -0.12 -8.39
N CYS A 124 -8.26 0.82 -8.39
CA CYS A 124 -8.01 2.21 -7.99
C CYS A 124 -7.45 2.30 -6.57
N THR A 125 -8.09 1.58 -5.63
CA THR A 125 -7.73 1.58 -4.21
C THR A 125 -6.53 0.70 -3.89
N LEU A 126 -5.94 0.05 -4.89
CA LEU A 126 -4.71 -0.71 -4.75
C LEU A 126 -3.54 0.26 -4.44
N CYS A 127 -3.51 1.40 -5.14
CA CYS A 127 -2.52 2.45 -5.00
C CYS A 127 -3.07 3.67 -4.23
N HIS A 128 -4.27 4.14 -4.59
CA HIS A 128 -4.88 5.33 -3.99
C HIS A 128 -5.62 4.96 -2.70
N LYS A 129 -5.03 5.24 -1.55
CA LYS A 129 -5.67 4.99 -0.24
C LYS A 129 -6.49 6.20 0.21
N PRO A 130 -7.60 6.02 0.93
CA PRO A 130 -8.28 7.12 1.61
C PRO A 130 -7.29 7.94 2.44
N ALA A 131 -7.41 9.26 2.40
CA ALA A 131 -6.80 10.11 3.41
C ALA A 131 -7.44 9.71 4.76
N GLY A 132 -6.60 9.32 5.72
CA GLY A 132 -7.05 8.93 7.06
C GLY A 132 -7.66 10.07 7.85
#